data_AF-A0A382H5G9-F1
#
_entry.id   AF-A0A382H5G9-F1
#
_cell.length_a   1.000
_cell.length_b   1.000
_cell.length_c   1.000
_cell.angle_alpha   90.00
_cell.angle_beta   90.00
_cell.angle_gamma   90.00
#
_symmetry.space_group_name_H-M   'P 1'
#
loop_
_entity.id
_entity.type
_entity.pdbx_description
1 polymer ?
#
loop_
_entity_poly.entity_id
_entity_poly.type
_entity_poly.pdbx_seq_one_letter_code
_entity_poly.pdbx_strand_id
1 'polypeptide(L)'
;MSKIALISGITGQDGSYLSELLIEKGYTVHGIIRRSSSFNTFRIDHLYKDESILNKKLFLHYGDLTDSSNLNRLVEKINPDEIYNLG
;
A
#
# COMPACT_ATOMS: atom_id res chain seq x y z
N MET A 1 2.26 19.62 -2.30
CA MET A 1 1.70 18.50 -1.53
C MET A 1 2.25 17.22 -2.13
N SER A 2 2.58 16.23 -1.29
CA SER A 2 2.93 14.89 -1.80
C SER A 2 1.66 14.22 -2.32
N LYS A 3 1.73 13.60 -3.49
CA LYS A 3 0.62 12.84 -4.05
C LYS A 3 0.42 11.54 -3.27
N ILE A 4 -0.83 11.11 -3.14
CA ILE A 4 -1.23 9.91 -2.42
C ILE A 4 -1.59 8.82 -3.41
N ALA A 5 -0.93 7.67 -3.32
CA ALA A 5 -1.22 6.49 -4.13
C ALA A 5 -1.79 5.37 -3.27
N LEU A 6 -2.88 4.75 -3.71
CA LEU A 6 -3.45 3.54 -3.09
C LEU A 6 -3.19 2.32 -3.99
N ILE A 7 -2.53 1.30 -3.46
CA ILE A 7 -2.12 0.09 -4.20
C ILE A 7 -2.79 -1.13 -3.56
N SER A 8 -3.64 -1.84 -4.32
CA SER A 8 -4.01 -3.22 -3.98
C SER A 8 -2.94 -4.18 -4.49
N GLY A 9 -2.77 -5.35 -3.85
CA GLY A 9 -1.72 -6.29 -4.26
C GLY A 9 -0.30 -5.80 -4.01
N ILE A 10 -0.10 -4.93 -3.02
CA ILE A 10 1.21 -4.34 -2.71
C ILE A 10 2.29 -5.39 -2.36
N THR A 11 1.88 -6.56 -1.87
CA THR A 11 2.77 -7.69 -1.55
C THR A 11 3.14 -8.54 -2.76
N GLY A 12 2.52 -8.28 -3.92
CA GLY A 12 2.86 -8.87 -5.20
C GLY A 12 4.17 -8.34 -5.77
N GLN A 13 4.60 -8.88 -6.91
CA GLN A 13 5.82 -8.43 -7.59
C GLN A 13 5.67 -7.00 -8.09
N ASP A 14 4.62 -6.70 -8.84
CA ASP A 14 4.42 -5.37 -9.42
C ASP A 14 4.15 -4.33 -8.34
N GLY A 15 3.38 -4.72 -7.31
CA GLY A 15 3.09 -3.87 -6.15
C GLY A 15 4.34 -3.46 -5.38
N SER A 16 5.30 -4.37 -5.18
CA SER A 16 6.55 -4.04 -4.48
C SER A 16 7.40 -3.05 -5.27
N TYR A 17 7.61 -3.31 -6.57
CA TYR A 17 8.40 -2.40 -7.42
C TYR A 17 7.73 -1.02 -7.61
N LEU A 18 6.41 -0.99 -7.78
CA LEU A 18 5.67 0.26 -7.91
C LEU A 18 5.77 1.09 -6.62
N SER A 19 5.71 0.44 -5.45
CA SER A 19 5.83 1.13 -4.16
C SER A 19 7.17 1.82 -4.02
N GLU A 20 8.28 1.14 -4.37
CA GLU A 20 9.63 1.71 -4.37
C GLU A 20 9.71 2.95 -5.27
N LEU A 21 9.24 2.80 -6.52
CA LEU A 21 9.28 3.85 -7.53
C LEU A 21 8.49 5.10 -7.07
N LEU A 22 7.30 4.90 -6.49
CA LEU A 22 6.46 6.01 -6.04
C LEU A 22 7.05 6.70 -4.80
N ILE A 23 7.61 5.94 -3.85
CA ILE A 23 8.28 6.49 -2.67
C ILE A 23 9.50 7.33 -3.08
N GLU A 24 10.29 6.86 -4.05
CA GLU A 24 11.43 7.60 -4.62
C GLU A 24 10.98 8.92 -5.27
N LYS A 25 9.83 8.89 -5.97
CA LYS A 25 9.20 10.09 -6.54
C LYS A 25 8.56 11.02 -5.50
N GLY A 26 8.62 10.69 -4.22
CA GLY A 26 8.12 11.51 -3.13
C GLY A 26 6.61 11.39 -2.89
N TYR A 27 5.98 10.29 -3.32
CA TYR A 27 4.58 9.98 -3.02
C TYR A 27 4.42 9.44 -1.60
N THR A 28 3.23 9.59 -1.06
CA THR A 28 2.74 8.81 0.07
C THR A 28 2.00 7.59 -0.46
N VAL A 29 2.51 6.41 -0.17
CA VAL A 29 1.99 5.13 -0.65
C VAL A 29 1.16 4.45 0.44
N HIS A 30 -0.05 4.08 0.09
CA HIS A 30 -0.96 3.29 0.90
C HIS A 30 -1.14 1.92 0.25
N GLY A 31 -0.82 0.85 0.96
CA GLY A 31 -0.96 -0.53 0.49
C GLY A 31 -2.11 -1.25 1.15
N ILE A 32 -2.88 -2.01 0.38
CA ILE A 32 -3.87 -2.95 0.91
C ILE A 32 -3.23 -4.33 1.03
N ILE A 33 -3.24 -4.88 2.24
CA ILE A 33 -2.76 -6.22 2.53
C ILE A 33 -3.91 -7.09 3.03
N ARG A 34 -3.96 -8.35 2.57
CA ARG A 34 -4.92 -9.32 3.09
C ARG A 34 -4.46 -9.82 4.46
N ARG A 35 -5.41 -10.11 5.35
CA ARG A 35 -5.08 -10.84 6.58
C ARG A 35 -4.64 -12.26 6.21
N SER A 36 -3.46 -12.65 6.69
CA SER A 36 -2.91 -13.98 6.50
C SER A 36 -2.44 -14.52 7.85
N SER A 37 -2.56 -15.83 8.04
CA SER A 37 -2.00 -16.55 9.20
C SER A 37 -0.47 -16.66 9.14
N SER A 38 0.14 -16.27 8.02
CA SER A 38 1.58 -16.28 7.80
C SER A 38 2.05 -14.93 7.24
N PHE A 39 3.31 -14.57 7.53
CA PHE A 39 3.91 -13.34 7.01
C PHE A 39 4.02 -13.40 5.48
N ASN A 40 3.27 -12.53 4.79
CA ASN A 40 3.23 -12.44 3.33
C ASN A 40 3.90 -11.16 2.79
N THR A 41 4.63 -10.43 3.63
CA THR A 41 5.24 -9.12 3.29
C THR A 41 6.68 -9.20 2.78
N PHE A 42 7.22 -10.40 2.54
CA PHE A 42 8.65 -10.60 2.22
C PHE A 42 9.19 -9.69 1.11
N ARG A 43 8.37 -9.37 0.10
CA ARG A 43 8.77 -8.49 -1.02
C ARG A 43 8.83 -7.00 -0.68
N ILE A 44 8.20 -6.57 0.40
CA ILE A 44 8.20 -5.19 0.89
C ILE A 44 8.83 -5.08 2.28
N ASP A 45 9.45 -6.15 2.77
CA ASP A 45 9.99 -6.25 4.13
C ASP A 45 11.09 -5.21 4.39
N HIS A 46 11.89 -4.87 3.39
CA HIS A 46 12.92 -3.84 3.48
C HIS A 46 12.31 -2.43 3.61
N LEU A 47 11.24 -2.13 2.87
CA LEU A 47 10.48 -0.88 3.03
C LEU A 47 9.75 -0.82 4.36
N TYR A 48 9.25 -1.96 4.82
CA TYR A 48 8.54 -2.08 6.10
C TYR A 48 9.48 -1.93 7.30
N LYS A 49 10.73 -2.43 7.20
CA LYS A 49 11.74 -2.33 8.26
C LYS A 49 12.46 -0.97 8.29
N ASP A 50 12.31 -0.15 7.26
CA ASP A 50 12.92 1.18 7.22
C ASP A 50 12.08 2.21 8.00
N GLU A 51 12.58 2.64 9.15
CA GLU A 51 11.94 3.64 10.03
C GLU A 51 11.80 5.04 9.39
N SER A 52 12.54 5.32 8.33
CA SER A 52 12.40 6.55 7.56
C SER A 52 11.21 6.52 6.60
N ILE A 53 10.73 5.32 6.26
CA ILE A 53 9.67 5.06 5.28
C ILE A 53 8.37 4.65 5.97
N LEU A 54 8.41 3.66 6.88
CA LEU A 54 7.22 3.15 7.54
C LEU A 54 6.52 4.26 8.35
N ASN A 55 5.19 4.34 8.23
CA ASN A 55 4.33 5.33 8.89
C ASN A 55 4.64 6.81 8.56
N LYS A 56 5.49 7.05 7.56
CA LYS A 56 5.83 8.38 7.04
C LYS A 56 5.50 8.51 5.57
N LYS A 57 5.94 7.52 4.78
CA LYS A 57 5.73 7.43 3.32
C LYS A 57 5.00 6.16 2.91
N LEU A 58 5.07 5.08 3.70
CA LEU A 58 4.36 3.83 3.45
C LEU A 58 3.40 3.52 4.60
N PHE A 59 2.13 3.30 4.25
CA PHE A 59 1.07 2.90 5.19
C PHE A 59 0.39 1.63 4.70
N LEU A 60 0.29 0.60 5.55
CA LEU A 60 -0.37 -0.66 5.20
C LEU A 60 -1.73 -0.76 5.90
N HIS A 61 -2.75 -1.16 5.14
CA HIS A 61 -4.12 -1.29 5.60
C HIS A 61 -4.62 -2.70 5.35
N TYR A 62 -5.29 -3.29 6.33
CA TYR A 62 -5.97 -4.55 6.11
C TYR A 62 -7.24 -4.34 5.29
N GLY A 63 -7.33 -5.07 4.18
CA GLY A 63 -8.50 -5.08 3.30
C GLY A 63 -8.49 -6.29 2.37
N ASP A 64 -9.65 -6.52 1.76
CA ASP A 64 -9.83 -7.55 0.74
C ASP A 64 -10.65 -6.93 -0.41
N LEU A 65 -10.31 -7.27 -1.65
CA LEU A 65 -11.01 -6.76 -2.82
C LEU A 65 -12.48 -7.23 -2.88
N THR A 66 -12.82 -8.29 -2.16
CA THR A 66 -14.20 -8.78 -2.05
C THR A 66 -15.03 -8.05 -0.99
N ASP A 67 -14.41 -7.25 -0.11
CA ASP A 67 -15.11 -6.47 0.93
C ASP A 67 -15.27 -5.02 0.49
N SER A 68 -16.37 -4.74 -0.22
CA SER A 68 -16.68 -3.41 -0.75
C SER A 68 -16.82 -2.35 0.35
N SER A 69 -17.30 -2.72 1.53
CA SER A 69 -17.47 -1.79 2.65
C SER A 69 -16.13 -1.34 3.21
N ASN A 70 -15.18 -2.26 3.34
CA ASN A 70 -13.80 -1.94 3.74
C ASN A 70 -13.11 -1.05 2.71
N LEU A 71 -13.20 -1.40 1.42
CA LEU A 71 -12.59 -0.62 0.34
C LEU A 71 -13.12 0.81 0.29
N ASN A 72 -14.45 0.99 0.33
CA ASN A 72 -15.06 2.31 0.33
C ASN A 72 -14.55 3.16 1.50
N ARG A 73 -14.48 2.58 2.70
CA ARG A 73 -13.95 3.27 3.88
C ARG A 73 -12.48 3.65 3.73
N LEU A 74 -11.66 2.79 3.11
CA LEU A 74 -10.25 3.09 2.88
C LEU A 74 -10.08 4.22 1.86
N VAL A 75 -10.80 4.17 0.74
CA VAL A 75 -10.74 5.21 -0.29
C VAL A 75 -11.21 6.55 0.28
N GLU A 76 -12.32 6.58 1.02
CA GLU A 76 -12.84 7.81 1.64
C GLU A 76 -11.86 8.41 2.65
N LYS A 77 -11.25 7.56 3.50
CA LYS A 77 -10.30 8.01 4.52
C LYS A 77 -8.96 8.48 3.93
N ILE A 78 -8.47 7.79 2.91
CA ILE A 78 -7.14 8.03 2.32
C ILE A 78 -7.22 9.16 1.30
N ASN A 79 -8.35 9.29 0.60
CA ASN A 79 -8.58 10.23 -0.49
C ASN A 79 -7.40 10.24 -1.51
N PRO A 80 -7.10 9.09 -2.15
CA PRO A 80 -5.92 8.96 -3.00
C PRO A 80 -6.07 9.75 -4.30
N ASP A 81 -4.97 10.30 -4.79
CA ASP A 81 -4.88 10.92 -6.11
C ASP A 81 -4.82 9.86 -7.22
N GLU A 82 -4.21 8.71 -6.93
CA GLU A 82 -4.00 7.61 -7.86
C GLU A 82 -4.32 6.27 -7.21
N ILE A 83 -5.05 5.40 -7.91
CA ILE A 83 -5.39 4.05 -7.44
C ILE A 83 -4.85 3.03 -8.44
N TYR A 84 -4.07 2.07 -7.93
CA TYR A 84 -3.49 0.97 -8.69
C TYR A 84 -4.07 -0.35 -8.18
N ASN A 85 -4.89 -1.01 -8.99
CA ASN A 85 -5.49 -2.29 -8.64
C ASN A 85 -4.66 -3.47 -9.18
N LEU A 86 -3.79 -4.06 -8.36
CA LEU A 86 -2.83 -5.09 -8.78
C LEU A 86 -3.06 -6.49 -8.17
N GLY A 87 -4.05 -6.69 -7.29
CA GLY A 87 -4.56 -8.04 -6.95
C GLY A 87 -4.70 -8.42 -5.48
#